data_AF-A0A925A416-F1
#
_entry.id   AF-A0A925A416-F1
#
_cell.length_a   1.000
_cell.length_b   1.000
_cell.length_c   1.000
_cell.angle_alpha   90.00
_cell.angle_beta   90.00
_cell.angle_gamma   90.00
#
_symmetry.space_group_name_H-M   'P 1'
#
loop_
_entity.id
_entity.type
_entity.pdbx_description
1 polymer ?
#
loop_
_entity_poly.entity_id
_entity_poly.type
_entity_poly.pdbx_seq_one_letter_code
_entity_poly.pdbx_strand_id
1 'polypeptide(L)'
;MWSAADLAYAKEGQDMFLRAFLATIPRLAVGGHHHLFHDVTERFSGKQSFESRVVVLNADGEANSVAILDTSTLEMEFLNNDLHRVHLAAGWVPTGE
;
A
#
# COMPACT_ATOMS: atom_id res chain seq x y z
N MET A 1 0.03 -8.16 -24.37
CA MET A 1 1.39 -8.59 -23.98
C MET A 1 2.25 -7.35 -23.91
N TRP A 2 2.98 -7.13 -22.81
CA TRP A 2 3.82 -5.94 -22.64
C TRP A 2 5.10 -6.06 -23.48
N SER A 3 5.57 -4.95 -24.05
CA SER A 3 6.83 -4.95 -24.79
C SER A 3 8.04 -4.98 -23.85
N ALA A 4 9.22 -5.31 -24.38
CA ALA A 4 10.45 -5.23 -23.60
C ALA A 4 10.74 -3.82 -23.09
N ALA A 5 10.37 -2.79 -23.86
CA ALA A 5 10.50 -1.39 -23.46
C ALA A 5 9.55 -1.05 -22.30
N ASP A 6 8.30 -1.51 -22.34
CA ASP A 6 7.32 -1.26 -21.27
C ASP A 6 7.76 -1.92 -19.94
N LEU A 7 8.30 -3.14 -20.03
CA LEU A 7 8.84 -3.85 -18.87
C LEU A 7 10.07 -3.15 -18.28
N ALA A 8 10.97 -2.64 -19.14
CA ALA A 8 12.13 -1.87 -18.70
C ALA A 8 11.72 -0.57 -17.99
N TYR A 9 10.74 0.14 -18.56
CA TYR A 9 10.17 1.35 -17.97
C TYR A 9 9.53 1.07 -16.59
N ALA A 10 8.71 0.02 -16.49
CA ALA A 10 8.10 -0.37 -15.22
C ALA A 10 9.14 -0.74 -14.16
N LYS A 11 10.20 -1.45 -14.56
CA LYS A 11 11.31 -1.80 -13.67
C LYS A 11 12.06 -0.57 -13.18
N GLU A 12 12.33 0.41 -14.04
CA GLU A 12 12.99 1.66 -13.64
C GLU A 12 12.16 2.42 -12.59
N GLY A 13 10.84 2.48 -12.78
CA GLY A 13 9.93 3.06 -11.78
C GLY A 13 9.96 2.34 -10.44
N GLN A 14 9.93 1.00 -10.44
CA GLN A 14 10.02 0.20 -9.22
C GLN A 14 11.35 0.40 -8.49
N ASP A 15 12.47 0.42 -9.22
CA ASP A 15 13.81 0.62 -8.65
C ASP A 15 13.92 2.03 -8.02
N MET A 16 13.35 3.06 -8.66
CA MET A 16 13.33 4.41 -8.12
C MET A 16 12.47 4.52 -6.85
N PHE A 17 11.28 3.92 -6.86
CA PHE A 17 10.42 3.87 -5.67
C PHE A 17 11.13 3.17 -4.50
N LEU A 18 11.70 1.98 -4.75
CA LEU A 18 12.41 1.23 -3.72
C LEU A 18 13.57 2.03 -3.13
N ARG A 19 14.33 2.73 -3.98
CA ARG A 19 15.42 3.61 -3.53
C ARG A 19 14.90 4.71 -2.60
N ALA A 20 13.82 5.39 -2.95
CA ALA A 20 13.24 6.45 -2.14
C ALA A 20 12.67 5.90 -0.81
N PHE A 21 11.98 4.77 -0.87
CA PHE A 21 11.42 4.08 0.30
C PHE A 21 12.52 3.69 1.30
N LEU A 22 13.58 3.02 0.84
CA LEU A 22 14.70 2.62 1.70
C LEU A 22 15.53 3.81 2.22
N ALA A 23 15.56 4.93 1.50
CA ALA A 23 16.28 6.14 1.93
C ALA A 23 15.51 6.94 2.98
N THR A 24 14.18 6.92 2.95
CA THR A 24 13.32 7.69 3.86
C THR A 24 12.91 6.92 5.10
N ILE A 25 13.00 5.59 5.08
CA ILE A 25 12.74 4.71 6.23
C ILE A 25 11.35 5.03 6.83
N PRO A 26 10.28 5.01 6.01
CA PRO A 26 8.99 5.52 6.44
C PRO A 26 8.35 4.57 7.45
N ARG A 27 7.61 5.12 8.42
CA ARG A 27 6.74 4.34 9.31
C ARG A 27 5.47 3.85 8.60
N LEU A 28 5.01 4.59 7.60
CA LEU A 28 3.84 4.30 6.78
C LEU A 28 4.12 4.69 5.33
N ALA A 29 3.82 3.78 4.39
CA ALA A 29 3.72 4.09 2.96
C ALA A 29 2.30 3.84 2.48
N VAL A 30 1.70 4.83 1.84
CA VAL A 30 0.35 4.76 1.27
C VAL A 30 0.45 4.88 -0.24
N GLY A 31 -0.19 3.96 -0.95
CA GLY A 31 -0.26 3.93 -2.39
C GLY A 31 -1.67 3.60 -2.89
N GLY A 32 -1.84 3.70 -4.20
CA GLY A 32 -3.03 3.24 -4.91
C GLY A 32 -2.59 2.62 -6.23
N HIS A 33 -3.34 2.86 -7.31
CA HIS A 33 -2.98 2.53 -8.69
C HIS A 33 -2.95 1.04 -9.07
N HIS A 34 -2.71 0.14 -8.12
CA HIS A 34 -2.68 -1.30 -8.37
C HIS A 34 -4.05 -1.98 -8.28
N HIS A 35 -5.09 -1.24 -7.85
CA HIS A 35 -6.47 -1.72 -7.74
C HIS A 35 -6.59 -3.01 -6.93
N LEU A 36 -5.73 -3.14 -5.91
CA LEU A 36 -5.67 -4.28 -5.03
C LEU A 36 -5.42 -3.77 -3.62
N PHE A 37 -6.39 -3.99 -2.75
CA PHE A 37 -6.25 -3.63 -1.35
C PHE A 37 -5.12 -4.43 -0.69
N HIS A 38 -4.23 -3.74 0.00
CA HIS A 38 -3.16 -4.32 0.79
C HIS A 38 -2.97 -3.50 2.07
N ASP A 39 -2.89 -4.13 3.23
CA ASP A 39 -2.55 -3.48 4.49
C ASP A 39 -1.74 -4.45 5.34
N VAL A 40 -0.43 -4.25 5.36
CA VAL A 40 0.52 -5.12 6.05
C VAL A 40 1.56 -4.28 6.78
N THR A 41 2.07 -4.83 7.87
CA THR A 41 3.29 -4.31 8.49
C THR A 41 4.42 -5.27 8.19
N GLU A 42 5.44 -4.78 7.49
CA GLU A 42 6.55 -5.58 7.01
C GLU A 42 7.87 -5.06 7.55
N ARG A 43 8.81 -5.98 7.76
CA ARG A 43 10.17 -5.65 8.17
C ARG A 43 11.07 -5.58 6.95
N PHE A 44 11.63 -4.40 6.70
CA PHE A 44 12.53 -4.15 5.58
C PHE A 44 13.98 -4.17 6.02
N SER A 45 14.83 -4.65 5.12
CA SER A 45 16.28 -4.68 5.31
C SER A 45 16.95 -3.76 4.30
N GLY A 46 17.68 -2.76 4.79
CA GLY A 46 18.50 -1.86 3.98
C GLY A 46 19.83 -1.56 4.68
N LYS A 47 20.28 -0.30 4.66
CA LYS A 47 21.42 0.15 5.49
C LYS A 47 21.15 -0.01 6.99
N GLN A 48 19.89 0.08 7.37
CA GLN A 48 19.36 -0.31 8.68
C GLN A 48 18.07 -1.09 8.47
N SER A 49 17.74 -2.00 9.38
CA SER A 49 16.42 -2.64 9.39
C SER A 49 15.39 -1.70 9.99
N PHE A 50 14.18 -1.70 9.43
CA PHE A 50 13.05 -0.94 9.97
C PHE A 50 11.74 -1.68 9.67
N GLU A 51 10.71 -1.37 10.44
CA GLU A 51 9.34 -1.82 10.17
C GLU A 51 8.57 -0.67 9.52
N SER A 52 7.74 -1.01 8.54
CA SER A 52 6.89 -0.05 7.85
C SER A 52 5.53 -0.68 7.60
N ARG A 53 4.46 0.05 7.90
CA ARG A 53 3.13 -0.30 7.43
C ARG A 53 3.00 0.12 5.98
N VAL A 54 2.56 -0.78 5.11
CA VAL A 54 2.32 -0.54 3.69
C VAL A 54 0.83 -0.70 3.44
N VAL A 55 0.19 0.37 3.00
CA VAL A 55 -1.22 0.39 2.62
C VAL A 55 -1.35 0.71 1.14
N VAL A 56 -2.03 -0.17 0.40
CA VAL A 56 -2.44 0.07 -0.99
C VAL A 56 -3.96 0.10 -1.02
N LEU A 57 -4.52 1.22 -1.49
CA LEU A 57 -5.96 1.40 -1.63
C LEU A 57 -6.48 0.65 -2.87
N ASN A 58 -7.74 0.23 -2.77
CA ASN A 58 -8.42 -0.44 -3.87
C ASN A 58 -8.89 0.55 -4.96
N ALA A 59 -9.41 0.02 -6.07
CA ALA A 59 -10.01 0.83 -7.14
C ALA A 59 -11.27 1.58 -6.66
N ASP A 60 -11.55 2.72 -7.28
CA ASP A 60 -12.78 3.47 -7.06
C ASP A 60 -14.02 2.56 -7.21
N GLY A 61 -14.94 2.67 -6.25
CA GLY A 61 -16.16 1.84 -6.20
C GLY A 61 -15.96 0.46 -5.57
N GLU A 62 -14.75 0.09 -5.20
CA GLU A 62 -14.47 -1.11 -4.40
C GLU A 62 -14.31 -0.77 -2.90
N ALA A 63 -14.51 -1.78 -2.05
CA ALA A 63 -14.23 -1.63 -0.62
C ALA A 63 -12.75 -1.27 -0.38
N ASN A 64 -12.50 -0.41 0.60
CA ASN A 64 -11.17 0.08 0.98
C ASN A 64 -10.46 0.89 -0.11
N SER A 65 -11.23 1.55 -0.98
CA SER A 65 -10.73 2.51 -1.97
C SER A 65 -10.44 3.89 -1.38
N VAL A 66 -11.01 4.20 -0.21
CA VAL A 66 -10.84 5.48 0.49
C VAL A 66 -10.54 5.25 1.97
N ALA A 67 -9.67 6.08 2.52
CA ALA A 67 -9.37 6.10 3.95
C ALA A 67 -9.06 7.51 4.46
N ILE A 68 -9.31 7.74 5.75
CA ILE A 68 -8.90 8.94 6.47
C ILE A 68 -7.64 8.59 7.29
N LEU A 69 -6.57 9.36 7.11
CA LEU A 69 -5.32 9.21 7.84
C LEU A 69 -5.27 10.16 9.05
N ASP A 70 -5.07 9.62 10.24
CA ASP A 70 -4.65 10.41 11.41
C ASP A 70 -3.13 10.63 11.35
N THR A 71 -2.70 11.86 11.13
CA THR A 71 -1.28 12.20 10.97
C THR A 71 -0.49 12.15 12.28
N SER A 72 -1.16 12.10 13.43
CA SER A 72 -0.51 12.02 14.74
C SER A 72 -0.15 10.58 15.12
N THR A 73 -1.01 9.63 14.75
CA THR A 73 -0.86 8.19 15.08
C THR A 73 -0.38 7.37 13.89
N LEU A 74 -0.63 7.84 12.66
CA LEU A 74 -0.51 7.11 11.39
C LEU A 74 -1.52 5.97 11.24
N GLU A 75 -2.60 6.01 12.00
CA GLU A 75 -3.72 5.08 11.82
C GLU A 75 -4.63 5.52 10.67
N MET A 76 -5.19 4.52 9.99
CA MET A 76 -6.06 4.72 8.83
C MET A 76 -7.46 4.17 9.11
N GLU A 77 -8.46 5.02 8.89
CA GLU A 77 -9.87 4.65 8.91
C GLU A 77 -10.37 4.42 7.49
N PHE A 78 -10.61 3.15 7.13
CA PHE A 78 -11.13 2.79 5.82
C PHE A 78 -12.65 3.00 5.75
N LEU A 79 -13.09 3.47 4.58
CA LEU A 79 -14.50 3.75 4.31
C LEU A 79 -15.03 2.78 3.24
N ASN A 80 -16.31 2.41 3.38
CA ASN A 80 -17.05 1.76 2.29
C ASN A 80 -17.57 2.82 1.30
N ASN A 81 -18.25 2.37 0.24
CA ASN A 81 -18.82 3.26 -0.78
C ASN A 81 -19.90 4.21 -0.25
N ASP A 82 -20.51 3.88 0.89
CA ASP A 82 -21.49 4.72 1.58
C ASP A 82 -20.83 5.67 2.61
N LEU A 83 -19.50 5.76 2.61
CA LEU A 83 -18.68 6.57 3.52
C LEU A 83 -18.82 6.18 5.00
N HIS A 84 -19.21 4.93 5.27
CA HIS A 84 -19.22 4.36 6.60
C HIS A 84 -17.90 3.65 6.90
N ARG A 85 -17.47 3.75 8.17
CA ARG A 85 -16.27 3.08 8.67
C ARG A 85 -16.37 1.57 8.50
N VAL A 86 -15.34 0.98 7.90
CA VAL A 86 -15.16 -0.47 7.82
C VAL A 86 -14.18 -0.91 8.90
N HIS A 87 -14.58 -1.86 9.73
CA HIS A 87 -13.63 -2.55 10.61
C HIS A 87 -12.95 -3.66 9.80
N LEU A 88 -11.70 -3.41 9.42
CA LEU A 88 -10.85 -4.47 8.90
C LEU A 88 -10.40 -5.31 10.10
N ALA A 89 -10.91 -6.53 10.20
CA ALA A 89 -10.36 -7.50 11.14
C ALA A 89 -8.87 -7.67 10.82
N ALA A 90 -8.01 -7.45 11.81
CA ALA A 90 -6.59 -7.69 11.67
C ALA A 90 -6.37 -9.14 11.18
N GLY A 91 -5.73 -9.30 10.02
CA GLY A 91 -5.37 -10.62 9.48
C GLY A 91 -6.28 -11.20 8.40
N TRP A 92 -6.98 -10.40 7.60
CA TRP A 92 -7.69 -10.93 6.42
C TRP A 92 -6.69 -11.48 5.38
N VAL A 93 -6.70 -12.80 5.23
CA VAL A 93 -6.06 -13.53 4.13
C VAL A 93 -7.14 -13.75 3.07
N PRO A 94 -6.93 -13.40 1.78
CA PRO A 94 -7.88 -13.71 0.73
C PRO A 94 -8.00 -15.23 0.59
N THR A 95 -9.18 -15.79 0.84
CA THR A 95 -9.52 -17.11 0.29
C THR A 95 -9.87 -16.90 -1.16
N GLY A 96 -9.00 -17.35 -2.06
CA GLY A 96 -9.26 -17.36 -3.49
C GLY A 96 -10.47 -18.24 -3.80
N GLU A 97 -11.38 -17.69 -4.60
CA GLU A 97 -12.25 -18.46 -5.50
C GLU A 97 -11.75 -18.24 -6.93
#